data_AF-A0A3A6KG04-F1
#
_entry.id   AF-A0A3A6KG04-F1
#
_cell.length_a   1.000
_cell.length_b   1.000
_cell.length_c   1.000
_cell.angle_alpha   90.00
_cell.angle_beta   90.00
_cell.angle_gamma   90.00
#
_symmetry.space_group_name_H-M   'P 1'
#
loop_
_entity.id
_entity.type
_entity.pdbx_description
1 polymer ?
#
loop_
_entity_poly.entity_id
_entity_poly.type
_entity_poly.pdbx_seq_one_letter_code
_entity_poly.pdbx_strand_id
1 'polypeptide(L)'
;MIIANYLSDSWISLIVVPYASSKIYTNTKYNNTWVGWAESATKNDFVIKTYTIAGKAVNAETIADFEPNIALSGYTPLGIVGTRLNAYGSVTLVYADLVDDTKARVRVRNNGTESVTGDNVIIRVLYFKS
;
A
#
# COMPACT_ATOMS: atom_id res chain seq x y z
N MET A 1 -8.86 -5.58 -17.61
CA MET A 1 -9.97 -5.06 -16.79
C MET A 1 -10.46 -3.76 -17.40
N ILE A 2 -11.77 -3.55 -17.50
CA ILE A 2 -12.38 -2.30 -17.94
C ILE A 2 -13.32 -1.82 -16.83
N ILE A 3 -13.17 -0.57 -16.42
CA ILE A 3 -14.05 0.08 -15.44
C ILE A 3 -14.66 1.30 -16.11
N ALA A 4 -15.99 1.43 -16.04
CA ALA A 4 -16.73 2.60 -16.51
C ALA A 4 -17.31 3.34 -15.30
N ASN A 5 -16.94 4.60 -15.15
CA ASN A 5 -17.46 5.49 -14.12
C ASN A 5 -18.38 6.54 -14.77
N TYR A 6 -19.65 6.51 -14.42
CA TYR A 6 -20.61 7.54 -14.79
C TYR A 6 -20.47 8.71 -13.83
N LEU A 7 -20.07 9.87 -14.35
CA LEU A 7 -19.89 11.09 -13.56
C LEU A 7 -21.13 11.99 -13.62
N SER A 8 -21.80 12.02 -14.78
CA SER A 8 -23.11 12.65 -14.99
C SER A 8 -23.73 12.22 -16.33
N ASP A 9 -24.90 12.75 -16.68
CA ASP A 9 -25.59 12.49 -17.97
C ASP A 9 -24.71 12.81 -19.19
N SER A 10 -23.81 13.78 -19.06
CA SER A 10 -22.91 14.21 -20.13
C SER A 10 -21.50 13.63 -20.01
N TRP A 11 -21.13 13.01 -18.89
CA TRP A 11 -19.74 12.63 -18.58
C TRP A 11 -19.59 11.17 -18.18
N ILE A 12 -18.76 10.44 -18.92
CA ILE A 12 -18.36 9.05 -18.60
C ILE A 12 -16.84 8.96 -18.66
N SER A 13 -16.22 8.28 -17.70
CA SER A 13 -14.80 7.92 -17.76
C SER A 13 -14.62 6.40 -17.88
N LEU A 14 -13.76 5.96 -18.80
CA LEU A 14 -13.34 4.58 -18.97
C LEU A 14 -11.89 4.43 -18.54
N ILE A 15 -11.60 3.41 -17.74
CA ILE A 15 -10.25 2.98 -17.38
C ILE A 15 -10.02 1.58 -17.95
N VAL A 16 -8.95 1.41 -18.71
CA VAL A 16 -8.58 0.15 -19.34
C VAL A 16 -7.17 -0.24 -18.93
N VAL A 17 -7.01 -1.48 -18.49
CA VAL A 17 -5.72 -2.13 -18.27
C VAL A 17 -5.58 -3.28 -19.27
N PRO A 18 -4.95 -3.04 -20.45
CA PRO A 18 -4.75 -4.08 -21.46
C PRO A 18 -3.68 -5.06 -21.00
N TYR A 19 -4.01 -6.36 -21.05
CA TYR A 19 -3.14 -7.45 -20.58
C TYR A 19 -1.71 -7.37 -21.16
N ALA A 20 -1.57 -7.08 -22.45
CA ALA A 20 -0.28 -7.09 -23.15
C ALA A 20 0.58 -5.84 -22.90
N SER A 21 0.01 -4.75 -22.37
CA SER A 21 0.68 -3.43 -22.37
C SER A 21 1.33 -3.05 -21.05
N SER A 22 0.94 -3.67 -19.93
CA SER A 22 1.33 -3.25 -18.57
C SER A 22 1.15 -1.73 -18.32
N LYS A 23 0.11 -1.16 -18.93
CA LYS A 23 -0.24 0.25 -18.88
C LYS A 23 -1.71 0.42 -18.50
N ILE A 24 -2.01 1.58 -17.92
CA ILE A 24 -3.36 2.02 -17.58
C ILE A 24 -3.69 3.16 -18.53
N TYR A 25 -4.79 3.03 -19.26
CA TYR A 25 -5.30 4.07 -20.14
C TYR A 25 -6.62 4.59 -19.63
N THR A 26 -6.84 5.90 -19.79
CA THR A 26 -8.11 6.56 -19.48
C THR A 26 -8.64 7.24 -20.73
N ASN A 27 -9.97 7.20 -20.92
CA ASN A 27 -10.65 8.00 -21.91
C ASN A 27 -11.92 8.56 -21.29
N THR A 28 -12.25 9.78 -21.65
CA THR A 28 -13.43 10.48 -21.13
C THR A 28 -14.36 10.82 -22.28
N LYS A 29 -15.64 10.60 -22.08
CA LYS A 29 -16.70 10.99 -22.99
C LYS A 29 -17.38 12.21 -22.40
N TYR A 30 -17.44 13.28 -23.19
CA TYR A 30 -18.21 14.48 -22.88
C TYR A 30 -19.24 14.72 -23.98
N ASN A 31 -20.52 14.94 -23.63
CA ASN A 31 -21.60 15.22 -24.58
C ASN A 31 -21.58 14.29 -25.81
N ASN A 32 -21.58 12.99 -25.52
CA ASN A 32 -21.51 11.93 -26.51
C ASN A 32 -20.22 11.79 -27.34
N THR A 33 -19.18 12.58 -27.06
CA THR A 33 -17.92 12.56 -27.81
C THR A 33 -16.75 12.10 -26.92
N TRP A 34 -16.00 11.09 -27.37
CA TRP A 34 -14.76 10.67 -26.70
C TRP A 34 -13.63 11.63 -27.03
N VAL A 35 -12.90 12.09 -26.02
CA VAL A 35 -11.74 12.98 -26.22
C VAL A 35 -10.46 12.25 -26.65
N GLY A 36 -10.42 10.93 -26.51
CA GLY A 36 -9.28 10.09 -26.90
C GLY A 36 -8.60 9.41 -25.71
N TRP A 37 -7.76 8.41 -25.99
CA TRP A 37 -7.07 7.66 -24.95
C TRP A 37 -5.82 8.40 -24.47
N ALA A 38 -5.73 8.61 -23.16
CA ALA A 38 -4.52 9.06 -22.48
C ALA A 38 -3.87 7.88 -21.73
N GLU A 39 -2.54 7.78 -21.77
CA GLU A 39 -1.79 6.89 -20.89
C GLU A 39 -1.68 7.52 -19.51
N SER A 40 -2.27 6.86 -18.51
CA SER A 40 -2.37 7.39 -17.14
C SER A 40 -1.24 6.89 -16.24
N ALA A 41 -0.79 5.66 -16.46
CA ALA A 41 0.33 5.07 -15.72
C ALA A 41 0.88 3.82 -16.43
N THR A 42 2.10 3.46 -16.10
CA THR A 42 2.80 2.24 -16.53
C THR A 42 3.20 1.42 -15.31
N LYS A 43 3.57 0.15 -15.52
CA LYS A 43 4.19 -0.67 -14.45
C LYS A 43 5.42 -0.02 -13.79
N ASN A 44 6.11 0.89 -14.49
CA ASN A 44 7.32 1.53 -13.98
C ASN A 44 7.00 2.69 -13.02
N ASP A 45 5.76 3.17 -13.01
CA ASP A 45 5.29 4.21 -12.10
C ASP A 45 4.92 3.64 -10.73
N PHE A 46 4.85 2.31 -10.61
CA PHE A 46 4.62 1.62 -9.34
C PHE A 46 5.91 0.93 -8.86
N VAL A 47 6.29 1.17 -7.61
CA VAL A 47 7.44 0.49 -6.99
C VAL A 47 7.07 -0.07 -5.63
N ILE A 48 7.63 -1.23 -5.28
CA ILE A 48 7.52 -1.80 -3.94
C ILE A 48 8.86 -1.62 -3.24
N LYS A 49 8.87 -0.96 -2.07
CA LYS A 49 10.05 -0.90 -1.21
C LYS A 49 9.84 -1.75 0.03
N THR A 50 10.90 -2.45 0.42
CA THR A 50 10.93 -3.27 1.64
C THR A 50 11.62 -2.48 2.74
N TYR A 51 10.99 -2.40 3.90
CA TYR A 51 11.56 -1.81 5.12
C TYR A 51 11.73 -2.90 6.16
N THR A 52 12.91 -2.95 6.76
CA THR A 52 13.21 -3.84 7.89
C THR A 52 13.30 -2.98 9.13
N ILE A 53 12.37 -3.19 10.06
CA ILE A 53 12.26 -2.47 11.32
C ILE A 53 12.88 -3.34 12.41
N ALA A 54 13.81 -2.78 13.17
CA ALA A 54 14.43 -3.48 14.29
C ALA A 54 13.37 -4.00 15.27
N GLY A 55 13.59 -5.22 15.76
CA GLY A 55 12.69 -5.81 16.73
C GLY A 55 12.71 -5.09 18.06
N LYS A 56 11.60 -5.18 18.80
CA LYS A 56 11.49 -4.67 20.17
C LYS A 56 10.60 -5.58 21.00
N ALA A 57 10.75 -5.47 22.32
CA ALA A 57 9.92 -6.21 23.27
C ALA A 57 8.44 -5.82 23.14
N VAL A 58 7.58 -6.84 23.15
CA VAL A 58 6.13 -6.72 23.26
C VAL A 58 5.70 -7.44 24.54
N ASN A 59 5.29 -6.67 25.53
CA ASN A 59 4.92 -7.20 26.84
C ASN A 59 3.74 -8.17 26.74
N ALA A 60 3.67 -9.11 27.68
CA ALA A 60 2.60 -10.10 27.77
C ALA A 60 1.22 -9.44 27.68
N GLU A 61 0.32 -10.03 26.89
CA GLU A 61 -1.08 -9.60 26.76
C GLU A 61 -1.31 -8.13 26.33
N THR A 62 -0.28 -7.47 25.78
CA THR A 62 -0.34 -6.06 25.35
C THR A 62 -0.23 -5.89 23.84
N ILE A 63 -0.40 -4.63 23.41
CA ILE A 63 -0.20 -4.18 22.03
C ILE A 63 1.09 -3.37 21.94
N ALA A 64 1.79 -3.49 20.81
CA ALA A 64 2.89 -2.61 20.45
C ALA A 64 2.76 -2.12 19.00
N ASP A 65 3.22 -0.90 18.76
CA ASP A 65 3.25 -0.28 17.44
C ASP A 65 4.69 -0.14 16.93
N PHE A 66 4.95 -0.55 15.70
CA PHE A 66 6.17 -0.26 14.96
C PHE A 66 5.88 0.85 13.95
N GLU A 67 6.60 1.96 14.03
CA GLU A 67 6.33 3.15 13.22
C GLU A 67 7.56 3.58 12.41
N PRO A 68 7.88 2.87 11.31
CA PRO A 68 8.99 3.26 10.45
C PRO A 68 8.68 4.53 9.65
N ASN A 69 9.73 5.32 9.40
CA ASN A 69 9.73 6.30 8.33
C ASN A 69 9.82 5.59 6.98
N ILE A 70 8.89 5.90 6.10
CA ILE A 70 8.73 5.31 4.77
C ILE A 70 8.79 6.38 3.66
N ALA A 71 9.17 7.62 3.98
CA ALA A 71 9.28 8.69 3.00
C ALA A 71 10.23 8.30 1.86
N LEU A 72 9.77 8.48 0.63
CA LEU A 72 10.53 8.18 -0.58
C LEU A 72 10.40 9.35 -1.56
N SER A 73 11.51 10.05 -1.83
CA SER A 73 11.51 11.24 -2.69
C SER A 73 11.02 10.94 -4.11
N GLY A 74 10.04 11.71 -4.59
CA GLY A 74 9.42 11.53 -5.91
C GLY A 74 8.34 10.45 -5.96
N TYR A 75 7.89 9.96 -4.80
CA TYR A 75 6.90 8.90 -4.71
C TYR A 75 5.87 9.16 -3.60
N THR A 76 4.62 8.79 -3.86
CA THR A 76 3.52 8.75 -2.89
C THR A 76 3.26 7.31 -2.46
N PRO A 77 3.25 6.97 -1.16
CA PRO A 77 2.86 5.64 -0.72
C PRO A 77 1.37 5.40 -0.97
N LEU A 78 1.02 4.24 -1.52
CA LEU A 78 -0.36 3.83 -1.77
C LEU A 78 -0.91 2.86 -0.72
N GLY A 79 -0.03 2.08 -0.10
CA GLY A 79 -0.44 1.13 0.94
C GLY A 79 0.60 0.08 1.26
N ILE A 80 0.34 -0.69 2.33
CA ILE A 80 1.17 -1.83 2.72
C ILE A 80 0.65 -3.08 2.00
N VAL A 81 1.52 -3.73 1.24
CA VAL A 81 1.20 -4.92 0.42
C VAL A 81 1.85 -6.20 0.93
N GLY A 82 2.57 -6.11 2.06
CA GLY A 82 3.13 -7.29 2.72
C GLY A 82 3.70 -6.95 4.09
N THR A 83 3.53 -7.88 5.02
CA THR A 83 4.03 -7.79 6.39
C THR A 83 4.59 -9.13 6.83
N ARG A 84 5.63 -9.11 7.67
CA ARG A 84 6.19 -10.33 8.28
C ARG A 84 6.76 -10.00 9.65
N LEU A 85 6.40 -10.81 10.64
CA LEU A 85 6.97 -10.78 11.99
C LEU A 85 8.00 -11.91 12.08
N ASN A 86 9.28 -11.59 12.27
CA ASN A 86 10.34 -12.60 12.40
C ASN A 86 10.68 -12.89 13.86
N ALA A 87 10.67 -14.18 14.22
CA ALA A 87 10.96 -14.68 15.57
C ALA A 87 10.07 -14.12 16.70
N TYR A 88 8.82 -13.76 16.38
CA TYR A 88 7.89 -13.11 17.31
C TYR A 88 6.96 -14.06 18.08
N GLY A 89 7.10 -15.38 17.91
CA GLY A 89 6.39 -16.38 18.72
C GLY A 89 4.87 -16.15 18.80
N SER A 90 4.38 -15.88 20.02
CA SER A 90 2.96 -15.64 20.35
C SER A 90 2.40 -14.29 19.88
N VAL A 91 3.23 -13.42 19.32
CA VAL A 91 2.83 -12.10 18.84
C VAL A 91 2.22 -12.21 17.45
N THR A 92 1.00 -11.69 17.31
CA THR A 92 0.24 -11.68 16.06
C THR A 92 0.10 -10.28 15.50
N LEU A 93 0.05 -10.16 14.18
CA LEU A 93 -0.32 -8.92 13.51
C LEU A 93 -1.77 -8.57 13.84
N VAL A 94 -2.01 -7.33 14.25
CA VAL A 94 -3.37 -6.75 14.36
C VAL A 94 -3.71 -6.06 13.05
N TYR A 95 -2.88 -5.11 12.63
CA TYR A 95 -2.98 -4.45 11.33
C TYR A 95 -1.64 -3.86 10.91
N ALA A 96 -1.52 -3.52 9.63
CA ALA A 96 -0.48 -2.65 9.14
C ALA A 96 -1.06 -1.68 8.11
N ASP A 97 -0.83 -0.39 8.30
CA ASP A 97 -1.33 0.64 7.39
C ASP A 97 -0.41 1.86 7.32
N LEU A 98 -0.68 2.74 6.37
CA LEU A 98 -0.09 4.08 6.31
C LEU A 98 -0.69 4.94 7.43
N VAL A 99 0.14 5.74 8.08
CA VAL A 99 -0.30 6.79 9.01
C VAL A 99 -0.43 8.10 8.26
N ASP A 100 0.56 8.38 7.42
CA ASP A 100 0.64 9.53 6.51
C ASP A 100 1.59 9.20 5.33
N ASP A 101 1.88 10.17 4.47
CA ASP A 101 2.75 10.00 3.30
C ASP A 101 4.22 9.69 3.63
N THR A 102 4.60 9.74 4.90
CA THR A 102 5.97 9.55 5.40
C THR A 102 6.09 8.44 6.45
N LYS A 103 4.99 7.94 6.98
CA LYS A 103 4.99 6.97 8.09
C LYS A 103 4.01 5.82 7.85
N ALA A 104 4.44 4.64 8.24
CA ALA A 104 3.59 3.47 8.38
C ALA A 104 3.46 3.09 9.85
N ARG A 105 2.43 2.30 10.18
CA ARG A 105 2.29 1.65 11.47
C ARG A 105 1.99 0.17 11.28
N VAL A 106 2.75 -0.67 11.97
CA VAL A 106 2.42 -2.09 12.18
C VAL A 106 2.03 -2.24 13.63
N ARG A 107 0.76 -2.56 13.88
CA ARG A 107 0.27 -2.87 15.21
C ARG A 107 0.27 -4.38 15.41
N VAL A 108 0.87 -4.82 16.50
CA VAL A 108 0.91 -6.23 16.90
C VAL A 108 0.36 -6.41 18.30
N ARG A 109 -0.08 -7.62 18.61
CA ARG A 109 -0.53 -8.01 19.95
C ARG A 109 0.21 -9.25 20.40
N ASN A 110 0.76 -9.23 21.60
CA ASN A 110 1.23 -10.44 22.25
C ASN A 110 0.03 -11.13 22.90
N ASN A 111 -0.30 -12.34 22.47
CA ASN A 111 -1.36 -13.15 23.08
C ASN A 111 -0.81 -14.13 24.14
N GLY A 112 0.51 -14.12 24.36
CA GLY A 112 1.17 -14.92 25.37
C GLY A 112 1.24 -14.22 26.73
N THR A 113 1.54 -15.00 27.75
CA THR A 113 1.68 -14.58 29.15
C THR A 113 3.09 -14.08 29.50
N GLU A 114 4.03 -14.12 28.56
CA GLU A 114 5.41 -13.67 28.71
C GLU A 114 5.75 -12.60 27.68
N SER A 115 6.70 -11.71 28.01
CA SER A 115 7.20 -10.70 27.06
C SER A 115 8.04 -11.36 25.97
N VAL A 116 7.81 -10.97 24.70
CA VAL A 116 8.53 -11.53 23.55
C VAL A 116 9.26 -10.42 22.80
N THR A 117 10.51 -10.67 22.42
CA THR A 117 11.29 -9.81 21.53
C THR A 117 11.66 -10.61 20.29
N GLY A 118 11.11 -10.23 19.14
CA GLY A 118 11.49 -10.82 17.85
C GLY A 118 12.69 -10.10 17.21
N ASP A 119 13.20 -10.65 16.13
CA ASP A 119 14.41 -10.13 15.45
C ASP A 119 14.11 -8.81 14.72
N ASN A 120 13.03 -8.81 13.94
CA ASN A 120 12.60 -7.66 13.13
C ASN A 120 11.18 -7.84 12.61
N VAL A 121 10.61 -6.69 12.21
CA VAL A 121 9.37 -6.63 11.44
C VAL A 121 9.73 -6.18 10.03
N ILE A 122 9.20 -6.87 9.02
CA ILE A 122 9.35 -6.48 7.62
C ILE A 122 8.01 -5.95 7.12
N ILE A 123 8.03 -4.80 6.44
CA ILE A 123 6.91 -4.33 5.64
C ILE A 123 7.32 -4.10 4.19
N ARG A 124 6.37 -4.28 3.28
CA ARG A 124 6.48 -3.92 1.87
C ARG A 124 5.44 -2.85 1.57
N VAL A 125 5.91 -1.68 1.16
CA VAL A 125 5.04 -0.55 0.83
C VAL A 125 5.02 -0.38 -0.68
N LEU A 126 3.82 -0.31 -1.25
CA LEU A 126 3.59 0.04 -2.64
C LEU A 126 3.57 1.57 -2.76
N TYR A 127 4.28 2.10 -3.75
CA TYR A 127 4.33 3.51 -4.07
C TYR A 127 3.88 3.75 -5.50
N PHE A 128 3.40 4.96 -5.75
CA PHE A 128 3.20 5.55 -7.06
C PHE A 128 4.18 6.71 -7.26
N LYS A 129 4.76 6.83 -8.45
CA LYS A 129 5.65 7.94 -8.79
C LYS A 129 4.83 9.23 -8.93
N SER A 130 5.19 10.25 -8.15
CA SER A 130 4.54 11.57 -8.15
C SER A 130 5.06 12.46 -9.27
#